data_AF-W0BG42-F1
#
_entry.id   AF-W0BG42-F1
#
_cell.length_a   1.000
_cell.length_b   1.000
_cell.length_c   1.000
_cell.angle_alpha   90.00
_cell.angle_beta   90.00
_cell.angle_gamma   90.00
#
_symmetry.space_group_name_H-M   'P 1'
#
loop_
_entity.id
_entity.type
_entity.pdbx_description
1 polymer ?
#
loop_
_entity_poly.entity_id
_entity_poly.type
_entity_poly.pdbx_seq_one_letter_code
_entity_poly.pdbx_strand_id
1 'polypeptide(L)'
;MTIRVTSFDFDGCLFNLNYIYSEPKDVIAANRVFLDAIREASSDFTKRITFVGSNRQSLSIDIANSLGKGSCFPAVKTVSDYLGTTLDPFLLADIYGDLPDGTSYQRARDSQEDKYQGPHSEWLFDETKTTILYAQMHKVAQENPEEDIIFDFYDDRGNGARAPIDILEHLQTFFTKYPELIPSNVTLRLNHYAGGAVTPLATIKGQGFIDANYKQTVKDMATITIAKAPYADGISASIETALHVDASELHNRKALTGALPVSTPFITIQLPPVMDEMPSPTAIRLPPSLFAGSTPHDASIKMDASKTRFYAQLAIIHTKALELRQNGHIKAANEADQLYLTLDKNAELYFDNRLTKAEFRDICTDAINTARPELETHRGWKQIIGNLCLAIAGLGIGYVVASLINKAVTGNFLFFRTDSAYKLDKMETTISLVVAAPAA
;
A
#
# COMPACT_ATOMS: atom_id res chain seq x y z
N MET A 1 -22.06 -8.60 -25.90
CA MET A 1 -22.72 -7.69 -24.93
C MET A 1 -21.63 -6.78 -24.34
N THR A 2 -21.93 -5.90 -23.39
CA THR A 2 -20.91 -5.03 -22.80
C THR A 2 -20.86 -5.18 -21.29
N ILE A 3 -19.64 -5.33 -20.77
CA ILE A 3 -19.30 -5.41 -19.35
C ILE A 3 -18.74 -4.06 -18.92
N ARG A 4 -19.16 -3.56 -17.77
CA ARG A 4 -18.52 -2.41 -17.12
C ARG A 4 -17.68 -2.87 -15.95
N VAL A 5 -16.42 -2.44 -15.93
CA VAL A 5 -15.52 -2.63 -14.79
C VAL A 5 -15.25 -1.27 -14.17
N THR A 6 -15.28 -1.20 -12.85
CA THR A 6 -14.96 0.00 -12.07
C THR A 6 -13.87 -0.34 -11.07
N SER A 7 -12.69 0.24 -11.23
CA SER A 7 -11.55 0.03 -10.35
C SER A 7 -11.23 1.34 -9.63
N PHE A 8 -11.29 1.33 -8.30
CA PHE A 8 -11.20 2.54 -7.49
C PHE A 8 -9.89 2.59 -6.69
N ASP A 9 -9.18 3.70 -6.79
CA ASP A 9 -8.28 4.11 -5.73
C ASP A 9 -9.06 4.53 -4.46
N PHE A 10 -8.35 4.52 -3.32
CA PHE A 10 -8.89 4.93 -2.03
C PHE A 10 -8.20 6.18 -1.50
N ASP A 11 -6.89 6.20 -1.33
CA ASP A 11 -6.19 7.28 -0.61
C ASP A 11 -6.14 8.61 -1.37
N GLY A 12 -7.09 9.50 -1.09
CA GLY A 12 -7.27 10.77 -1.79
C GLY A 12 -8.40 10.71 -2.82
N CYS A 13 -8.73 9.51 -3.30
CA CYS A 13 -9.87 9.22 -4.18
C CYS A 13 -11.15 8.95 -3.38
N LEU A 14 -11.56 7.70 -3.13
CA LEU A 14 -12.77 7.42 -2.34
C LEU A 14 -12.66 7.84 -0.86
N PHE A 15 -11.43 7.84 -0.33
CA PHE A 15 -11.07 8.41 0.98
C PHE A 15 -10.54 9.85 0.81
N ASN A 16 -11.22 10.66 -0.02
CA ASN A 16 -10.98 12.10 -0.15
C ASN A 16 -11.33 12.87 1.13
N LEU A 17 -11.10 14.18 1.14
CA LEU A 17 -11.32 15.05 2.29
C LEU A 17 -12.75 14.99 2.85
N ASN A 18 -13.78 14.83 2.01
CA ASN A 18 -15.16 14.70 2.49
C ASN A 18 -15.33 13.45 3.36
N TYR A 19 -14.67 12.34 2.99
CA TYR A 19 -14.65 11.12 3.79
C TYR A 19 -13.76 11.28 5.04
N ILE A 20 -12.56 11.82 4.88
CA ILE A 20 -11.60 12.00 5.98
C ILE A 20 -12.16 12.90 7.09
N TYR A 21 -12.98 13.88 6.76
CA TYR A 21 -13.61 14.74 7.76
C TYR A 21 -15.06 14.33 8.11
N SER A 22 -15.57 13.24 7.52
CA SER A 22 -16.87 12.70 7.90
C SER A 22 -16.82 11.97 9.24
N GLU A 23 -17.85 12.18 10.05
CA GLU A 23 -18.11 11.42 11.28
C GLU A 23 -19.62 11.07 11.36
N PRO A 24 -20.00 9.79 11.32
CA PRO A 24 -19.13 8.62 11.17
C PRO A 24 -18.48 8.54 9.77
N LYS A 25 -17.42 7.73 9.64
CA LYS A 25 -16.79 7.41 8.36
C LYS A 25 -17.77 6.66 7.45
N ASP A 26 -18.35 7.37 6.49
CA ASP A 26 -19.31 6.82 5.53
C ASP A 26 -18.82 7.10 4.09
N VAL A 27 -18.25 6.07 3.47
CA VAL A 27 -17.72 6.14 2.10
C VAL A 27 -18.82 6.41 1.06
N ILE A 28 -20.06 6.02 1.31
CA ILE A 28 -21.17 6.28 0.40
C ILE A 28 -21.61 7.72 0.52
N ALA A 29 -21.83 8.21 1.74
CA ALA A 29 -22.27 9.58 1.95
C ALA A 29 -21.24 10.59 1.42
N ALA A 30 -19.95 10.36 1.67
CA ALA A 30 -18.86 11.23 1.20
C ALA A 30 -18.72 11.30 -0.32
N ASN A 31 -19.17 10.27 -1.04
CA ASN A 31 -19.01 10.13 -2.49
C ASN A 31 -20.35 10.03 -3.23
N ARG A 32 -21.47 10.41 -2.59
CA ARG A 32 -22.83 10.09 -3.06
C ARG A 32 -23.10 10.52 -4.49
N VAL A 33 -22.82 11.78 -4.82
CA VAL A 33 -23.06 12.34 -6.17
C VAL A 33 -22.31 11.56 -7.24
N PHE A 34 -21.06 11.19 -6.94
CA PHE A 34 -20.22 10.42 -7.85
C PHE A 34 -20.72 8.98 -8.03
N LEU A 35 -21.01 8.28 -6.93
CA LEU A 35 -21.46 6.89 -6.98
C LEU A 35 -22.87 6.76 -7.60
N ASP A 36 -23.75 7.72 -7.34
CA ASP A 36 -25.08 7.78 -7.98
C ASP A 36 -24.94 7.93 -9.50
N ALA A 37 -24.06 8.82 -9.98
CA ALA A 37 -23.79 8.98 -11.40
C ALA A 37 -23.23 7.69 -12.05
N ILE A 38 -22.34 6.96 -11.36
CA ILE A 38 -21.88 5.64 -11.85
C ILE A 38 -23.04 4.67 -11.96
N ARG A 39 -23.88 4.57 -10.92
CA ARG A 39 -25.02 3.63 -10.88
C ARG A 39 -26.03 3.92 -11.99
N GLU A 40 -26.36 5.19 -12.20
CA GLU A 40 -27.28 5.63 -13.26
C GLU A 40 -26.73 5.34 -14.66
N ALA A 41 -25.45 5.62 -14.88
CA ALA A 41 -24.77 5.33 -16.15
C ALA A 41 -24.54 3.83 -16.39
N SER A 42 -25.05 2.93 -15.53
CA SER A 42 -24.79 1.49 -15.58
C SER A 42 -26.03 0.63 -15.88
N SER A 43 -27.12 1.20 -16.36
CA SER A 43 -28.37 0.46 -16.64
C SER A 43 -28.25 -0.55 -17.79
N ASP A 44 -27.41 -0.24 -18.79
CA ASP A 44 -27.39 -0.96 -20.06
C ASP A 44 -26.32 -2.06 -20.14
N PHE A 45 -25.53 -2.23 -19.07
CA PHE A 45 -24.46 -3.22 -19.01
C PHE A 45 -24.95 -4.55 -18.45
N THR A 46 -24.53 -5.62 -19.11
CA THR A 46 -24.95 -7.00 -18.80
C THR A 46 -24.26 -7.58 -17.57
N LYS A 47 -23.05 -7.10 -17.27
CA LYS A 47 -22.29 -7.43 -16.07
C LYS A 47 -21.55 -6.19 -15.61
N ARG A 48 -21.47 -6.02 -14.29
CA ARG A 48 -20.81 -4.88 -13.65
C ARG A 48 -19.90 -5.39 -12.55
N ILE A 49 -18.62 -5.08 -12.66
CA ILE A 49 -17.57 -5.61 -11.78
C ILE A 49 -16.89 -4.44 -11.08
N THR A 50 -16.57 -4.61 -9.80
CA THR A 50 -15.76 -3.65 -9.03
C THR A 50 -14.47 -4.30 -8.57
N PHE A 51 -13.36 -3.55 -8.65
CA PHE A 51 -12.04 -3.96 -8.14
C PHE A 51 -11.48 -2.94 -7.14
N VAL A 52 -10.49 -3.38 -6.36
CA VAL A 52 -9.59 -2.50 -5.62
C VAL A 52 -8.49 -2.01 -6.57
N GLY A 53 -8.59 -0.75 -7.00
CA GLY A 53 -7.60 -0.05 -7.83
C GLY A 53 -6.56 0.75 -7.04
N SER A 54 -6.46 0.49 -5.73
CA SER A 54 -5.51 1.17 -4.84
C SER A 54 -4.25 0.34 -4.62
N ASN A 55 -3.13 0.99 -4.29
CA ASN A 55 -1.89 0.30 -3.89
C ASN A 55 -1.99 -0.48 -2.57
N ARG A 56 -3.13 -0.39 -1.88
CA ARG A 56 -3.50 -1.28 -0.76
C ARG A 56 -3.84 -2.70 -1.25
N GLN A 57 -2.86 -3.37 -1.85
CA GLN A 57 -2.99 -4.73 -2.41
C GLN A 57 -2.57 -5.84 -1.44
N SER A 58 -2.16 -5.51 -0.22
CA SER A 58 -1.87 -6.47 0.86
C SER A 58 -2.37 -5.94 2.21
N LEU A 59 -2.53 -6.86 3.19
CA LEU A 59 -2.94 -6.51 4.55
C LEU A 59 -1.98 -5.51 5.20
N SER A 60 -0.67 -5.67 5.03
CA SER A 60 0.31 -4.78 5.66
C SER A 60 0.21 -3.35 5.12
N ILE A 61 0.07 -3.17 3.80
CA ILE A 61 -0.07 -1.86 3.17
C ILE A 61 -1.42 -1.23 3.51
N ASP A 62 -2.50 -2.01 3.55
CA ASP A 62 -3.80 -1.50 3.99
C ASP A 62 -3.76 -1.06 5.46
N ILE A 63 -3.19 -1.85 6.37
CA ILE A 63 -3.01 -1.46 7.78
C ILE A 63 -2.19 -0.17 7.87
N ALA A 64 -1.04 -0.10 7.18
CA ALA A 64 -0.16 1.07 7.21
C ALA A 64 -0.88 2.35 6.77
N ASN A 65 -1.81 2.25 5.81
CA ASN A 65 -2.57 3.38 5.30
C ASN A 65 -3.94 3.57 6.00
N SER A 66 -4.34 2.67 6.89
CA SER A 66 -5.66 2.71 7.52
C SER A 66 -5.80 3.76 8.64
N LEU A 67 -4.70 4.31 9.16
CA LEU A 67 -4.73 5.21 10.29
C LEU A 67 -5.58 6.47 10.00
N GLY A 68 -6.66 6.66 10.75
CA GLY A 68 -7.60 7.78 10.60
C GLY A 68 -8.59 7.67 9.42
N LYS A 69 -8.46 6.63 8.58
CA LYS A 69 -9.28 6.41 7.37
C LYS A 69 -10.05 5.10 7.41
N GLY A 70 -9.55 4.09 8.12
CA GLY A 70 -10.03 2.72 8.02
C GLY A 70 -9.45 1.97 6.81
N SER A 71 -9.88 0.73 6.66
CA SER A 71 -9.43 -0.18 5.60
C SER A 71 -10.21 0.02 4.30
N CYS A 72 -9.54 -0.12 3.16
CA CYS A 72 -10.22 -0.10 1.86
C CYS A 72 -11.03 -1.39 1.59
N PHE A 73 -10.70 -2.51 2.23
CA PHE A 73 -11.35 -3.80 1.95
C PHE A 73 -12.85 -3.86 2.34
N PRO A 74 -13.28 -3.46 3.56
CA PRO A 74 -14.71 -3.31 3.85
C PRO A 74 -15.35 -2.16 3.03
N ALA A 75 -14.60 -1.09 2.78
CA ALA A 75 -15.11 0.06 2.04
C ALA A 75 -15.44 -0.29 0.58
N VAL A 76 -14.57 -1.02 -0.12
CA VAL A 76 -14.83 -1.46 -1.51
C VAL A 76 -16.05 -2.37 -1.59
N LYS A 77 -16.26 -3.24 -0.59
CA LYS A 77 -17.45 -4.09 -0.52
C LYS A 77 -18.71 -3.25 -0.36
N THR A 78 -18.68 -2.26 0.52
CA THR A 78 -19.79 -1.32 0.75
C THR A 78 -20.11 -0.54 -0.53
N VAL A 79 -19.09 -0.04 -1.25
CA VAL A 79 -19.25 0.65 -2.54
C VAL A 79 -19.80 -0.29 -3.60
N SER A 80 -19.28 -1.51 -3.69
CA SER A 80 -19.73 -2.51 -4.67
C SER A 80 -21.21 -2.87 -4.49
N ASP A 81 -21.64 -3.07 -3.23
CA ASP A 81 -23.04 -3.33 -2.88
C ASP A 81 -23.94 -2.14 -3.25
N TYR A 82 -23.49 -0.91 -2.96
CA TYR A 82 -24.23 0.30 -3.29
C TYR A 82 -24.45 0.48 -4.80
N LEU A 83 -23.43 0.14 -5.59
CA LEU A 83 -23.48 0.20 -7.05
C LEU A 83 -24.24 -0.98 -7.69
N GLY A 84 -24.58 -2.02 -6.93
CA GLY A 84 -25.18 -3.24 -7.46
C GLY A 84 -24.24 -3.98 -8.43
N THR A 85 -22.96 -4.03 -8.07
CA THR A 85 -21.88 -4.66 -8.84
C THR A 85 -21.43 -5.96 -8.17
N THR A 86 -20.72 -6.82 -8.90
CA THR A 86 -19.99 -7.94 -8.31
C THR A 86 -18.58 -7.47 -7.93
N LEU A 87 -18.24 -7.49 -6.65
CA LEU A 87 -16.86 -7.29 -6.21
C LEU A 87 -16.02 -8.48 -6.67
N ASP A 88 -14.97 -8.19 -7.43
CA ASP A 88 -13.89 -9.13 -7.67
C ASP A 88 -12.79 -8.90 -6.61
N PRO A 89 -12.55 -9.89 -5.73
CA PRO A 89 -11.64 -9.73 -4.58
C PRO A 89 -10.16 -9.89 -4.95
N PHE A 90 -9.82 -10.06 -6.22
CA PHE A 90 -8.44 -10.26 -6.67
C PHE A 90 -7.52 -9.10 -6.27
N LEU A 91 -6.39 -9.44 -5.64
CA LEU A 91 -5.32 -8.51 -5.30
C LEU A 91 -3.99 -8.99 -5.89
N LEU A 92 -3.04 -8.07 -6.14
CA LEU A 92 -1.71 -8.46 -6.62
C LEU A 92 -0.94 -9.35 -5.63
N ALA A 93 -1.23 -9.26 -4.32
CA ALA A 93 -0.69 -10.21 -3.34
C ALA A 93 -1.03 -11.68 -3.65
N ASP A 94 -2.13 -11.95 -4.38
CA ASP A 94 -2.46 -13.29 -4.85
C ASP A 94 -1.46 -13.77 -5.92
N ILE A 95 -1.03 -12.87 -6.82
CA ILE A 95 -0.02 -13.17 -7.84
C ILE A 95 1.33 -13.48 -7.18
N TYR A 96 1.78 -12.61 -6.28
CA TYR A 96 3.10 -12.73 -5.66
C TYR A 96 3.17 -13.87 -4.64
N GLY A 97 2.04 -14.20 -4.02
CA GLY A 97 1.91 -15.35 -3.12
C GLY A 97 1.61 -16.69 -3.80
N ASP A 98 1.46 -16.71 -5.13
CA ASP A 98 0.99 -17.87 -5.90
C ASP A 98 -0.30 -18.48 -5.31
N LEU A 99 -1.24 -17.60 -4.93
CA LEU A 99 -2.51 -17.95 -4.31
C LEU A 99 -3.66 -17.95 -5.34
N PRO A 100 -4.76 -18.68 -5.05
CA PRO A 100 -6.01 -18.49 -5.76
C PRO A 100 -6.53 -17.05 -5.64
N ASP A 101 -7.17 -16.54 -6.69
CA ASP A 101 -7.70 -15.17 -6.72
C ASP A 101 -8.66 -14.92 -5.55
N GLY A 102 -8.49 -13.80 -4.86
CA GLY A 102 -9.33 -13.39 -3.74
C GLY A 102 -8.87 -13.91 -2.38
N THR A 103 -7.86 -14.79 -2.33
CA THR A 103 -7.37 -15.36 -1.07
C THR A 103 -6.83 -14.26 -0.15
N SER A 104 -6.03 -13.34 -0.68
CA SER A 104 -5.42 -12.25 0.09
C SER A 104 -6.48 -11.28 0.62
N TYR A 105 -7.45 -10.89 -0.22
CA TYR A 105 -8.57 -10.05 0.23
C TYR A 105 -9.36 -10.71 1.37
N GLN A 106 -9.68 -11.99 1.23
CA GLN A 106 -10.41 -12.72 2.27
C GLN A 106 -9.61 -12.80 3.57
N ARG A 107 -8.31 -13.13 3.51
CA ARG A 107 -7.43 -13.14 4.69
C ARG A 107 -7.34 -11.78 5.35
N ALA A 108 -7.28 -10.70 4.57
CA ALA A 108 -7.24 -9.34 5.12
C ALA A 108 -8.56 -8.95 5.81
N ARG A 109 -9.71 -9.31 5.23
CA ARG A 109 -11.03 -9.12 5.86
C ARG A 109 -11.17 -9.95 7.14
N ASP A 110 -10.78 -11.22 7.10
CA ASP A 110 -10.84 -12.11 8.27
C ASP A 110 -9.90 -11.67 9.37
N SER A 111 -8.73 -11.10 9.05
CA SER A 111 -7.80 -10.54 10.04
C SER A 111 -8.40 -9.36 10.79
N GLN A 112 -9.25 -8.54 10.16
CA GLN A 112 -9.95 -7.42 10.82
C GLN A 112 -11.04 -7.89 11.78
N GLU A 113 -11.52 -9.12 11.60
CA GLU A 113 -12.55 -9.76 12.42
C GLU A 113 -11.93 -10.76 13.42
N ASP A 114 -10.60 -10.72 13.61
CA ASP A 114 -9.82 -11.67 14.41
C ASP A 114 -10.01 -13.16 14.03
N LYS A 115 -10.49 -13.43 12.81
CA LYS A 115 -10.73 -14.78 12.26
C LYS A 115 -9.51 -15.37 11.56
N TYR A 116 -8.50 -14.54 11.25
CA TYR A 116 -7.27 -14.98 10.60
C TYR A 116 -6.04 -14.31 11.22
N GLN A 117 -5.07 -15.13 11.64
CA GLN A 117 -3.77 -14.69 12.18
C GLN A 117 -2.58 -15.33 11.44
N GLY A 118 -2.84 -15.95 10.29
CA GLY A 118 -1.83 -16.63 9.48
C GLY A 118 -1.03 -15.69 8.59
N PRO A 119 -0.11 -16.23 7.77
CA PRO A 119 0.71 -15.44 6.87
C PRO A 119 -0.12 -14.78 5.76
N HIS A 120 0.10 -13.49 5.57
CA HIS A 120 -0.44 -12.73 4.44
C HIS A 120 0.66 -12.48 3.40
N SER A 121 0.39 -12.74 2.13
CA SER A 121 1.34 -12.49 1.05
C SER A 121 1.52 -10.99 0.84
N GLU A 122 2.75 -10.59 0.50
CA GLU A 122 3.05 -9.23 0.08
C GLU A 122 3.05 -9.11 -1.44
N TRP A 123 3.15 -7.88 -1.93
CA TRP A 123 3.26 -7.57 -3.34
C TRP A 123 4.38 -6.56 -3.56
N LEU A 124 4.96 -6.53 -4.77
CA LEU A 124 5.91 -5.48 -5.14
C LEU A 124 5.12 -4.21 -5.49
N PHE A 125 5.23 -3.22 -4.61
CA PHE A 125 4.49 -1.96 -4.71
C PHE A 125 4.83 -1.22 -5.99
N ASP A 126 3.86 -0.99 -6.86
CA ASP A 126 4.00 -0.26 -8.12
C ASP A 126 3.41 1.16 -7.99
N GLU A 127 4.26 2.19 -7.87
CA GLU A 127 3.83 3.59 -7.72
C GLU A 127 2.94 4.05 -8.87
N THR A 128 3.17 3.52 -10.07
CA THR A 128 2.43 3.93 -11.28
C THR A 128 1.15 3.14 -11.49
N LYS A 129 0.86 2.12 -10.66
CA LYS A 129 -0.32 1.22 -10.74
C LYS A 129 -0.48 0.45 -12.05
N THR A 130 0.54 0.43 -12.90
CA THR A 130 0.49 -0.22 -14.22
C THR A 130 0.20 -1.71 -14.09
N THR A 131 0.87 -2.37 -13.15
CA THR A 131 0.69 -3.80 -12.87
C THR A 131 -0.71 -4.14 -12.37
N ILE A 132 -1.33 -3.27 -11.55
CA ILE A 132 -2.71 -3.43 -11.07
C ILE A 132 -3.67 -3.42 -12.25
N LEU A 133 -3.61 -2.37 -13.08
CA LEU A 133 -4.51 -2.23 -14.23
C LEU A 133 -4.28 -3.34 -15.25
N TYR A 134 -3.03 -3.66 -15.56
CA TYR A 134 -2.69 -4.75 -16.47
C TYR A 134 -3.33 -6.07 -16.02
N ALA A 135 -3.13 -6.45 -14.75
CA ALA A 135 -3.66 -7.69 -14.21
C ALA A 135 -5.20 -7.74 -14.24
N GLN A 136 -5.86 -6.66 -13.81
CA GLN A 136 -7.33 -6.59 -13.75
C GLN A 136 -7.96 -6.62 -15.15
N MET A 137 -7.42 -5.87 -16.11
CA MET A 137 -7.91 -5.88 -17.49
C MET A 137 -7.79 -7.27 -18.11
N HIS A 138 -6.64 -7.93 -17.95
CA HIS A 138 -6.41 -9.26 -18.50
C HIS A 138 -7.24 -10.34 -17.82
N LYS A 139 -7.40 -10.29 -16.50
CA LYS A 139 -8.27 -11.21 -15.75
C LYS A 139 -9.72 -11.14 -16.27
N VAL A 140 -10.30 -9.94 -16.33
CA VAL A 140 -11.69 -9.80 -16.80
C VAL A 140 -11.83 -10.21 -18.26
N ALA A 141 -10.88 -9.84 -19.12
CA ALA A 141 -10.92 -10.24 -20.52
C ALA A 141 -10.80 -11.76 -20.68
N GLN A 142 -9.97 -12.43 -19.89
CA GLN A 142 -9.84 -13.89 -19.91
C GLN A 142 -11.10 -14.61 -19.44
N GLU A 143 -11.82 -14.06 -18.46
CA GLU A 143 -13.10 -14.62 -18.00
C GLU A 143 -14.28 -14.29 -18.93
N ASN A 144 -14.13 -13.30 -19.81
CA ASN A 144 -15.19 -12.82 -20.69
C ASN A 144 -14.61 -12.46 -22.09
N PRO A 145 -14.03 -13.43 -22.83
CA PRO A 145 -13.21 -13.17 -24.02
C PRO A 145 -14.00 -12.69 -25.23
N GLU A 146 -15.31 -12.92 -25.27
CA GLU A 146 -16.20 -12.52 -26.38
C GLU A 146 -16.96 -11.22 -26.10
N GLU A 147 -16.80 -10.67 -24.89
CA GLU A 147 -17.53 -9.49 -24.45
C GLU A 147 -16.69 -8.22 -24.61
N ASP A 148 -17.33 -7.12 -25.00
CA ASP A 148 -16.71 -5.80 -24.94
C ASP A 148 -16.65 -5.34 -23.49
N ILE A 149 -15.50 -4.85 -23.07
CA ILE A 149 -15.24 -4.41 -21.69
C ILE A 149 -14.92 -2.93 -21.69
N ILE A 150 -15.69 -2.16 -20.92
CA ILE A 150 -15.38 -0.78 -20.57
C ILE A 150 -14.76 -0.78 -19.18
N PHE A 151 -13.47 -0.48 -19.10
CA PHE A 151 -12.71 -0.48 -17.86
C PHE A 151 -12.50 0.95 -17.36
N ASP A 152 -13.27 1.35 -16.35
CA ASP A 152 -13.14 2.64 -15.69
C ASP A 152 -12.17 2.55 -14.51
N PHE A 153 -11.11 3.36 -14.55
CA PHE A 153 -10.21 3.56 -13.44
C PHE A 153 -10.34 4.99 -12.88
N TYR A 154 -10.43 5.10 -11.54
CA TYR A 154 -10.58 6.36 -10.83
C TYR A 154 -9.47 6.56 -9.80
N ASP A 155 -8.77 7.68 -9.88
CA ASP A 155 -7.64 8.03 -9.01
C ASP A 155 -7.58 9.54 -8.75
N ASP A 156 -7.02 9.97 -7.61
CA ASP A 156 -6.83 11.39 -7.30
C ASP A 156 -5.54 11.96 -7.91
N ARG A 157 -4.57 11.11 -8.28
CA ARG A 157 -3.26 11.52 -8.79
C ARG A 157 -3.28 11.69 -10.31
N GLY A 158 -3.91 12.78 -10.75
CA GLY A 158 -3.84 13.26 -12.14
C GLY A 158 -4.26 14.72 -12.26
N ASN A 159 -4.24 15.26 -13.48
CA ASN A 159 -4.55 16.67 -13.80
C ASN A 159 -3.72 17.68 -12.97
N GLY A 160 -2.46 17.38 -12.70
CA GLY A 160 -1.61 18.29 -11.93
C GLY A 160 -1.92 18.35 -10.44
N ALA A 161 -2.74 17.43 -9.89
CA ALA A 161 -3.20 17.50 -8.50
C ALA A 161 -2.07 17.47 -7.46
N ARG A 162 -0.97 16.75 -7.74
CA ARG A 162 0.24 16.72 -6.91
C ARG A 162 1.49 17.15 -7.68
N ALA A 163 1.64 16.64 -8.89
CA ALA A 163 2.72 16.97 -9.80
C ALA A 163 2.18 17.08 -11.24
N PRO A 164 2.88 17.77 -12.17
CA PRO A 164 2.43 17.90 -13.57
C PRO A 164 2.24 16.57 -14.29
N ILE A 165 3.00 15.55 -13.90
CA ILE A 165 2.87 14.17 -14.36
C ILE A 165 2.81 13.31 -13.10
N ASP A 166 1.74 12.55 -12.96
CA ASP A 166 1.55 11.63 -11.84
C ASP A 166 0.87 10.33 -12.36
N ILE A 167 0.32 9.50 -11.48
CA ILE A 167 -0.22 8.16 -11.78
C ILE A 167 -1.07 8.14 -13.06
N LEU A 168 -2.08 9.01 -13.18
CA LEU A 168 -2.98 8.96 -14.33
C LEU A 168 -2.27 9.36 -15.63
N GLU A 169 -1.35 10.32 -15.61
CA GLU A 169 -0.55 10.69 -16.79
C GLU A 169 0.49 9.62 -17.14
N HIS A 170 1.08 8.94 -16.15
CA HIS A 170 1.96 7.79 -16.35
C HIS A 170 1.22 6.64 -17.02
N LEU A 171 0.03 6.29 -16.51
CA LEU A 171 -0.84 5.27 -17.10
C LEU A 171 -1.27 5.64 -18.52
N GLN A 172 -1.67 6.90 -18.74
CA GLN A 172 -2.04 7.39 -20.07
C GLN A 172 -0.88 7.24 -21.04
N THR A 173 0.30 7.72 -20.65
CA THR A 173 1.51 7.68 -21.50
C THR A 173 1.88 6.25 -21.84
N PHE A 174 1.92 5.37 -20.83
CA PHE A 174 2.30 3.98 -20.98
C PHE A 174 1.34 3.21 -21.90
N PHE A 175 0.04 3.24 -21.61
CA PHE A 175 -0.94 2.47 -22.38
C PHE A 175 -1.26 3.07 -23.75
N THR A 176 -1.03 4.37 -23.95
CA THR A 176 -1.08 4.97 -25.30
C THR A 176 0.13 4.57 -26.13
N LYS A 177 1.32 4.45 -25.50
CA LYS A 177 2.54 3.99 -26.17
C LYS A 177 2.47 2.50 -26.51
N TYR A 178 1.84 1.69 -25.66
CA TYR A 178 1.72 0.24 -25.83
C TYR A 178 0.26 -0.25 -25.79
N PRO A 179 -0.59 0.14 -26.74
CA PRO A 179 -2.00 -0.29 -26.76
C PRO A 179 -2.16 -1.81 -26.94
N GLU A 180 -1.13 -2.51 -27.41
CA GLU A 180 -1.04 -3.97 -27.50
C GLU A 180 -0.90 -4.67 -26.13
N LEU A 181 -0.66 -3.92 -25.05
CA LEU A 181 -0.72 -4.42 -23.67
C LEU A 181 -2.13 -4.39 -23.08
N ILE A 182 -3.11 -3.81 -23.79
CA ILE A 182 -4.52 -3.88 -23.42
C ILE A 182 -5.22 -4.87 -24.36
N PRO A 183 -6.00 -5.84 -23.86
CA PRO A 183 -6.79 -6.72 -24.72
C PRO A 183 -7.68 -5.95 -25.69
N SER A 184 -7.82 -6.42 -26.93
CA SER A 184 -8.59 -5.71 -27.97
C SER A 184 -10.07 -5.54 -27.65
N ASN A 185 -10.64 -6.41 -26.82
CA ASN A 185 -12.00 -6.28 -26.32
C ASN A 185 -12.13 -5.30 -25.13
N VAL A 186 -11.03 -4.72 -24.63
CA VAL A 186 -11.03 -3.77 -23.50
C VAL A 186 -10.85 -2.34 -24.01
N THR A 187 -11.64 -1.41 -23.46
CA THR A 187 -11.43 0.04 -23.57
C THR A 187 -11.16 0.60 -22.18
N LEU A 188 -9.93 1.09 -21.96
CA LEU A 188 -9.51 1.71 -20.70
C LEU A 188 -9.93 3.18 -20.67
N ARG A 189 -10.60 3.61 -19.60
CA ARG A 189 -10.94 5.01 -19.33
C ARG A 189 -10.30 5.44 -18.02
N LEU A 190 -9.42 6.44 -18.11
CA LEU A 190 -8.73 7.03 -16.97
C LEU A 190 -9.48 8.28 -16.53
N ASN A 191 -9.84 8.35 -15.26
CA ASN A 191 -10.65 9.41 -14.70
C ASN A 191 -10.02 9.96 -13.42
N HIS A 192 -9.85 11.27 -13.36
CA HIS A 192 -9.46 11.93 -12.12
C HIS A 192 -10.69 12.12 -11.22
N TYR A 193 -10.57 11.71 -9.96
CA TYR A 193 -11.58 11.94 -8.92
C TYR A 193 -10.93 12.10 -7.54
N ALA A 194 -11.21 13.23 -6.89
CA ALA A 194 -10.72 13.57 -5.55
C ALA A 194 -11.84 14.11 -4.65
N GLY A 195 -13.05 13.56 -4.76
CA GLY A 195 -14.23 14.00 -3.98
C GLY A 195 -15.08 15.10 -4.62
N GLY A 196 -14.65 15.65 -5.76
CA GLY A 196 -15.36 16.67 -6.54
C GLY A 196 -16.08 16.12 -7.78
N ALA A 197 -16.10 16.90 -8.85
CA ALA A 197 -16.55 16.41 -10.15
C ALA A 197 -15.51 15.46 -10.76
N VAL A 198 -15.98 14.42 -11.45
CA VAL A 198 -15.10 13.54 -12.23
C VAL A 198 -14.58 14.29 -13.44
N THR A 199 -13.26 14.24 -13.66
CA THR A 199 -12.63 14.78 -14.87
C THR A 199 -12.05 13.63 -15.70
N PRO A 200 -12.62 13.31 -16.86
CA PRO A 200 -12.05 12.31 -17.77
C PRO A 200 -10.67 12.77 -18.26
N LEU A 201 -9.67 11.89 -18.21
CA LEU A 201 -8.31 12.17 -18.67
C LEU A 201 -8.02 11.51 -20.03
N ALA A 202 -8.30 10.22 -20.15
CA ALA A 202 -7.98 9.46 -21.36
C ALA A 202 -8.98 8.33 -21.63
N THR A 203 -9.15 7.98 -22.90
CA THR A 203 -9.83 6.77 -23.35
C THR A 203 -8.93 6.05 -24.35
N ILE A 204 -8.55 4.81 -24.04
CA ILE A 204 -7.55 4.05 -24.78
C ILE A 204 -8.19 2.70 -25.18
N LYS A 205 -8.35 2.47 -26.48
CA LYS A 205 -8.82 1.18 -27.01
C LYS A 205 -7.64 0.22 -27.11
N GLY A 206 -7.79 -0.96 -26.51
CA GLY A 206 -6.78 -2.00 -26.61
C GLY A 206 -6.64 -2.57 -28.02
N GLN A 207 -5.44 -3.06 -28.32
CA GLN A 207 -5.08 -3.65 -29.62
C GLN A 207 -4.40 -5.02 -29.45
N GLY A 208 -4.24 -5.47 -28.20
CA GLY A 208 -3.53 -6.70 -27.85
C GLY A 208 -4.40 -7.93 -27.84
N PHE A 209 -3.75 -9.09 -27.70
CA PHE A 209 -4.43 -10.32 -27.33
C PHE A 209 -4.69 -10.37 -25.82
N ILE A 210 -5.64 -11.21 -25.41
CA ILE A 210 -5.84 -11.58 -24.01
C ILE A 210 -4.66 -12.45 -23.58
N ASP A 211 -3.81 -11.92 -22.70
CA ASP A 211 -2.69 -12.66 -22.11
C ASP A 211 -3.17 -13.69 -21.09
N ALA A 212 -3.16 -14.97 -21.49
CA ALA A 212 -3.49 -16.10 -20.61
C ALA A 212 -2.44 -16.31 -19.50
N ASN A 213 -1.28 -15.66 -19.59
CA ASN A 213 -0.19 -15.73 -18.64
C ASN A 213 0.03 -14.41 -17.88
N TYR A 214 -0.99 -13.55 -17.81
CA TYR A 214 -0.87 -12.19 -17.28
C TYR A 214 -0.25 -12.13 -15.87
N LYS A 215 -0.50 -13.15 -15.02
CA LYS A 215 0.10 -13.24 -13.68
C LYS A 215 1.63 -13.32 -13.73
N GLN A 216 2.18 -14.12 -14.63
CA GLN A 216 3.63 -14.18 -14.83
C GLN A 216 4.13 -12.87 -15.45
N THR A 217 3.39 -12.30 -16.41
CA THR A 217 3.77 -11.03 -17.03
C THR A 217 3.82 -9.88 -16.03
N VAL A 218 2.97 -9.85 -15.00
CA VAL A 218 3.10 -8.90 -13.88
C VAL A 218 4.43 -9.09 -13.13
N LYS A 219 4.83 -10.33 -12.84
CA LYS A 219 6.13 -10.62 -12.21
C LYS A 219 7.31 -10.23 -13.13
N ASP A 220 7.15 -10.40 -14.43
CA ASP A 220 8.15 -10.01 -15.43
C ASP A 220 8.31 -8.48 -15.49
N MET A 221 7.20 -7.71 -15.49
CA MET A 221 7.22 -6.25 -15.42
C MET A 221 8.01 -5.75 -14.21
N ALA A 222 7.79 -6.37 -13.04
CA ALA A 222 8.53 -6.04 -11.83
C ALA A 222 10.02 -6.37 -11.97
N THR A 223 10.35 -7.55 -12.52
CA THR A 223 11.74 -7.97 -12.74
C THR A 223 12.49 -7.03 -13.68
N ILE A 224 11.86 -6.62 -14.78
CA ILE A 224 12.43 -5.64 -15.73
C ILE A 224 12.65 -4.29 -15.05
N THR A 225 11.67 -3.83 -14.27
CA THR A 225 11.77 -2.54 -13.58
C THR A 225 12.92 -2.55 -12.57
N ILE A 226 13.02 -3.61 -11.75
CA ILE A 226 14.12 -3.79 -10.78
C ILE A 226 15.48 -3.81 -11.50
N ALA A 227 15.58 -4.49 -12.65
CA ALA A 227 16.82 -4.55 -13.42
C ALA A 227 17.25 -3.21 -14.04
N LYS A 228 16.28 -2.31 -14.32
CA LYS A 228 16.53 -1.00 -14.93
C LYS A 228 16.59 0.15 -13.92
N ALA A 229 16.16 -0.06 -12.68
CA ALA A 229 16.20 0.97 -11.65
C ALA A 229 17.66 1.26 -11.27
N PRO A 230 18.16 2.50 -11.43
CA PRO A 230 19.57 2.86 -11.17
C PRO A 230 19.98 2.79 -9.68
N TYR A 231 19.06 2.42 -8.78
CA TYR A 231 19.24 2.34 -7.33
C TYR A 231 18.74 1.00 -6.74
N ALA A 232 18.93 -0.11 -7.48
CA ALA A 232 18.60 -1.45 -7.01
C ALA A 232 19.62 -1.93 -5.95
N ASP A 233 19.63 -1.28 -4.79
CA ASP A 233 20.49 -1.62 -3.65
C ASP A 233 19.93 -2.84 -2.86
N GLY A 234 18.90 -3.51 -3.38
CA GLY A 234 18.26 -4.68 -2.76
C GLY A 234 17.29 -4.37 -1.62
N ILE A 235 16.95 -3.10 -1.42
CA ILE A 235 16.00 -2.61 -0.42
C ILE A 235 14.64 -2.47 -1.11
N SER A 236 13.54 -2.71 -0.38
CA SER A 236 12.12 -2.70 -0.82
C SER A 236 11.68 -1.40 -1.52
N ALA A 237 12.25 -1.12 -2.69
CA ALA A 237 11.90 0.00 -3.53
C ALA A 237 10.57 -0.32 -4.21
N SER A 238 9.63 0.60 -4.08
CA SER A 238 8.52 0.64 -5.02
C SER A 238 9.06 0.63 -6.45
N ILE A 239 8.38 -0.06 -7.35
CA ILE A 239 8.67 -0.06 -8.77
C ILE A 239 7.84 1.01 -9.47
N GLU A 240 8.37 1.56 -10.56
CA GLU A 240 7.68 2.53 -11.41
C GLU A 240 7.48 1.95 -12.81
N THR A 241 6.60 0.94 -12.91
CA THR A 241 6.51 0.09 -14.11
C THR A 241 6.28 0.89 -15.39
N ALA A 242 5.46 1.95 -15.33
CA ALA A 242 5.18 2.81 -16.48
C ALA A 242 6.43 3.52 -17.05
N LEU A 243 7.48 3.68 -16.24
CA LEU A 243 8.69 4.40 -16.63
C LEU A 243 9.78 3.49 -17.18
N HIS A 244 9.76 2.20 -16.82
CA HIS A 244 10.86 1.29 -17.08
C HIS A 244 10.55 0.16 -18.05
N VAL A 245 9.29 -0.27 -18.19
CA VAL A 245 8.94 -1.42 -19.02
C VAL A 245 8.64 -0.99 -20.46
N ASP A 246 9.25 -1.68 -21.44
CA ASP A 246 8.83 -1.67 -22.83
C ASP A 246 8.05 -2.95 -23.16
N ALA A 247 6.98 -2.85 -23.96
CA ALA A 247 6.17 -4.00 -24.33
C ALA A 247 6.96 -5.11 -25.05
N SER A 248 8.04 -4.76 -25.76
CA SER A 248 8.91 -5.70 -26.47
C SER A 248 9.70 -6.62 -25.53
N GLU A 249 9.82 -6.30 -24.25
CA GLU A 249 10.57 -7.06 -23.25
C GLU A 249 9.72 -8.14 -22.56
N LEU A 250 8.40 -8.08 -22.73
CA LEU A 250 7.45 -8.99 -22.09
C LEU A 250 7.30 -10.30 -22.90
N HIS A 251 8.40 -11.06 -22.99
CA HIS A 251 8.50 -12.24 -23.85
C HIS A 251 7.62 -13.42 -23.43
N ASN A 252 7.17 -13.48 -22.16
CA ASN A 252 6.37 -14.60 -21.65
C ASN A 252 4.85 -14.41 -21.79
N ARG A 253 4.41 -13.32 -22.42
CA ARG A 253 2.99 -13.12 -22.73
C ARG A 253 2.51 -14.23 -23.67
N LYS A 254 1.32 -14.77 -23.41
CA LYS A 254 0.75 -15.86 -24.21
C LYS A 254 -0.68 -15.53 -24.61
N ALA A 255 -0.96 -15.53 -25.90
CA ALA A 255 -2.33 -15.38 -26.38
C ALA A 255 -3.22 -16.51 -25.81
N LEU A 256 -4.42 -16.14 -25.37
CA LEU A 256 -5.46 -17.09 -25.02
C LEU A 256 -5.85 -17.88 -26.29
N THR A 257 -5.54 -19.18 -26.34
CA THR A 257 -5.83 -20.05 -27.49
C THR A 257 -6.97 -21.03 -27.17
N GLY A 258 -8.08 -20.95 -27.90
CA GLY A 258 -9.12 -22.00 -27.98
C GLY A 258 -10.07 -22.11 -26.78
N ALA A 259 -11.28 -22.63 -27.04
CA ALA A 259 -12.49 -22.56 -26.19
C ALA A 259 -12.28 -22.74 -24.68
N LEU A 260 -12.83 -21.78 -23.91
CA LEU A 260 -12.82 -21.78 -22.45
C LEU A 260 -13.38 -23.10 -21.89
N PRO A 261 -12.80 -23.64 -20.81
CA PRO A 261 -13.57 -24.52 -19.93
C PRO A 261 -14.74 -23.69 -19.37
N VAL A 262 -15.95 -24.17 -19.63
CA VAL A 262 -17.22 -23.62 -19.12
C VAL A 262 -17.07 -23.29 -17.64
N SER A 263 -17.49 -22.08 -17.26
CA SER A 263 -17.49 -21.57 -15.89
C SER A 263 -17.96 -22.66 -14.93
N THR A 264 -17.11 -23.08 -14.01
CA THR A 264 -17.58 -23.76 -12.81
C THR A 264 -18.39 -22.73 -12.03
N PRO A 265 -19.66 -23.02 -11.68
CA PRO A 265 -20.42 -22.13 -10.82
C PRO A 265 -19.66 -22.01 -9.49
N PHE A 266 -19.65 -20.81 -8.92
CA PHE A 266 -19.14 -20.54 -7.58
C PHE A 266 -19.52 -21.67 -6.62
N ILE A 267 -18.54 -22.48 -6.21
CA ILE A 267 -18.73 -23.44 -5.14
C ILE A 267 -18.98 -22.61 -3.88
N THR A 268 -20.19 -22.70 -3.35
CA THR A 268 -20.45 -22.34 -1.96
C THR A 268 -19.57 -23.26 -1.13
N ILE A 269 -18.45 -22.76 -0.60
CA ILE A 269 -17.62 -23.53 0.30
C ILE A 269 -18.40 -23.67 1.61
N GLN A 270 -19.11 -24.78 1.74
CA GLN A 270 -19.53 -25.27 3.02
C GLN A 270 -18.26 -25.81 3.69
N LEU A 271 -17.74 -25.06 4.67
CA LEU A 271 -16.55 -25.44 5.44
C LEU A 271 -16.75 -26.86 5.98
N PRO A 272 -15.83 -27.81 5.71
CA PRO A 272 -15.84 -29.08 6.43
C PRO A 272 -15.52 -28.81 7.91
N PRO A 273 -16.06 -29.62 8.83
CA PRO A 273 -15.70 -29.51 10.24
C PRO A 273 -14.22 -29.79 10.41
N VAL A 274 -13.59 -29.00 11.29
CA VAL A 274 -12.19 -29.13 11.70
C VAL A 274 -11.92 -30.59 12.09
N MET A 275 -11.13 -31.29 11.27
CA MET A 275 -10.54 -32.57 11.64
C MET A 275 -9.15 -32.30 12.19
N ASP A 276 -9.01 -32.50 13.50
CA ASP A 276 -7.73 -32.73 14.15
C ASP A 276 -7.06 -33.98 13.56
N GLU A 277 -5.73 -33.91 13.49
CA GLU A 277 -4.78 -34.97 13.11
C GLU A 277 -4.69 -35.35 11.62
N MET A 278 -3.58 -34.94 10.99
CA MET A 278 -3.02 -35.67 9.84
C MET A 278 -1.60 -36.18 10.14
N PRO A 279 -1.25 -37.39 9.69
CA PRO A 279 -0.01 -38.08 10.00
C PRO A 279 1.16 -37.66 9.10
N SER A 280 2.37 -37.80 9.64
CA SER A 280 3.65 -37.45 9.01
C SER A 280 3.92 -38.23 7.71
N PRO A 281 4.35 -37.59 6.61
CA PRO A 281 4.76 -38.30 5.41
C PRO A 281 6.22 -38.75 5.45
N THR A 282 6.41 -40.00 5.03
CA THR A 282 7.67 -40.72 4.89
C THR A 282 8.57 -40.10 3.80
N ALA A 283 9.86 -39.98 4.11
CA ALA A 283 10.87 -39.33 3.27
C ALA A 283 11.31 -40.19 2.07
N ILE A 284 11.37 -39.55 0.89
CA ILE A 284 12.14 -40.04 -0.27
C ILE A 284 13.56 -39.49 -0.16
N ARG A 285 14.56 -40.39 -0.08
CA ARG A 285 16.00 -40.06 -0.02
C ARG A 285 16.55 -39.71 -1.41
N LEU A 286 17.21 -38.55 -1.53
CA LEU A 286 18.17 -38.23 -2.60
C LEU A 286 19.62 -38.31 -2.05
N PRO A 287 20.62 -38.65 -2.90
CA PRO A 287 21.97 -38.99 -2.46
C PRO A 287 22.81 -37.76 -2.01
N PRO A 288 23.74 -37.95 -1.03
CA PRO A 288 24.47 -36.87 -0.39
C PRO A 288 25.80 -36.59 -1.10
N SER A 289 25.76 -35.82 -2.19
CA SER A 289 26.99 -35.25 -2.75
C SER A 289 26.66 -34.04 -3.61
N LEU A 290 26.45 -32.87 -2.99
CA LEU A 290 26.59 -31.57 -3.68
C LEU A 290 26.57 -30.33 -2.78
N PHE A 291 26.36 -30.45 -1.46
CA PHE A 291 26.40 -29.29 -0.56
C PHE A 291 27.23 -29.57 0.68
N ALA A 292 28.56 -29.53 0.51
CA ALA A 292 29.47 -29.29 1.60
C ALA A 292 29.70 -27.78 1.70
N GLY A 293 29.34 -27.18 2.84
CA GLY A 293 29.82 -25.86 3.24
C GLY A 293 28.78 -24.75 3.28
N SER A 294 27.98 -24.71 4.35
CA SER A 294 27.80 -23.55 5.24
C SER A 294 26.52 -23.73 6.08
N THR A 295 26.64 -23.43 7.37
CA THR A 295 25.62 -23.55 8.41
C THR A 295 24.46 -22.56 8.23
N PRO A 296 23.24 -22.90 8.69
CA PRO A 296 22.05 -22.09 8.45
C PRO A 296 21.97 -20.89 9.42
N HIS A 297 21.91 -19.67 8.86
CA HIS A 297 21.39 -18.51 9.60
C HIS A 297 19.88 -18.50 9.48
N ASP A 298 19.25 -19.03 10.52
CA ASP A 298 17.82 -18.95 10.81
C ASP A 298 17.49 -17.51 11.22
N ALA A 299 17.08 -16.68 10.27
CA ALA A 299 16.63 -15.30 10.50
C ALA A 299 15.69 -14.82 9.37
N SER A 300 14.59 -15.53 9.14
CA SER A 300 13.51 -15.05 8.26
C SER A 300 12.46 -14.28 9.05
N ILE A 301 12.63 -12.96 9.05
CA ILE A 301 11.62 -11.87 9.01
C ILE A 301 10.32 -12.12 9.81
N LYS A 302 10.37 -11.78 11.11
CA LYS A 302 9.26 -11.11 11.81
C LYS A 302 9.50 -9.61 11.66
N MET A 303 8.53 -8.86 11.13
CA MET A 303 8.61 -7.40 11.17
C MET A 303 8.44 -6.95 12.63
N ASP A 304 9.49 -6.35 13.21
CA ASP A 304 9.51 -5.91 14.61
C ASP A 304 8.44 -4.81 14.82
N ALA A 305 7.61 -4.95 15.85
CA ALA A 305 6.58 -3.98 16.22
C ALA A 305 7.13 -2.54 16.39
N SER A 306 8.41 -2.41 16.69
CA SER A 306 9.12 -1.14 16.80
C SER A 306 9.30 -0.46 15.44
N LYS A 307 9.60 -1.23 14.39
CA LYS A 307 9.68 -0.76 12.99
C LYS A 307 8.33 -0.24 12.52
N THR A 308 7.25 -0.98 12.78
CA THR A 308 5.88 -0.57 12.45
C THR A 308 5.51 0.76 13.12
N ARG A 309 5.82 0.94 14.40
CA ARG A 309 5.52 2.19 15.13
C ARG A 309 6.29 3.38 14.59
N PHE A 310 7.53 3.18 14.14
CA PHE A 310 8.34 4.23 13.52
C PHE A 310 7.71 4.73 12.21
N TYR A 311 7.40 3.83 11.28
CA TYR A 311 6.77 4.22 10.01
C TYR A 311 5.38 4.83 10.19
N ALA A 312 4.62 4.38 11.21
CA ALA A 312 3.35 5.02 11.55
C ALA A 312 3.52 6.51 11.94
N GLN A 313 4.62 6.88 12.60
CA GLN A 313 4.90 8.30 12.91
C GLN A 313 5.31 9.08 11.66
N LEU A 314 6.05 8.47 10.73
CA LEU A 314 6.39 9.09 9.45
C LEU A 314 5.14 9.41 8.62
N ALA A 315 4.18 8.46 8.56
CA ALA A 315 2.92 8.68 7.87
C ALA A 315 2.10 9.85 8.45
N ILE A 316 2.11 10.02 9.78
CA ILE A 316 1.47 11.17 10.45
C ILE A 316 2.17 12.48 10.05
N ILE A 317 3.50 12.52 10.00
CA ILE A 317 4.28 13.70 9.60
C ILE A 317 3.94 14.10 8.17
N HIS A 318 3.95 13.15 7.23
CA HIS A 318 3.62 13.42 5.82
C HIS A 318 2.17 13.92 5.66
N THR A 319 1.22 13.29 6.35
CA THR A 319 -0.18 13.75 6.35
C THR A 319 -0.29 15.20 6.86
N LYS A 320 0.43 15.52 7.94
CA LYS A 320 0.42 16.86 8.52
C LYS A 320 1.13 17.90 7.64
N ALA A 321 2.14 17.48 6.87
CA ALA A 321 2.79 18.32 5.86
C ALA A 321 1.79 18.75 4.77
N LEU A 322 0.98 17.81 4.28
CA LEU A 322 -0.08 18.09 3.30
C LEU A 322 -1.12 19.06 3.88
N GLU A 323 -1.53 18.89 5.13
CA GLU A 323 -2.44 19.84 5.80
C GLU A 323 -1.85 21.25 5.92
N LEU A 324 -0.56 21.37 6.28
CA LEU A 324 0.12 22.66 6.34
C LEU A 324 0.14 23.33 4.96
N ARG A 325 0.40 22.56 3.90
CA ARG A 325 0.43 23.05 2.52
C ARG A 325 -0.95 23.57 2.09
N GLN A 326 -2.00 22.81 2.37
CA GLN A 326 -3.38 23.19 2.09
C GLN A 326 -3.81 24.46 2.83
N ASN A 327 -3.34 24.65 4.07
CA ASN A 327 -3.63 25.83 4.87
C ASN A 327 -2.72 27.04 4.55
N GLY A 328 -1.92 26.97 3.48
CA GLY A 328 -1.03 28.05 3.06
C GLY A 328 0.23 28.20 3.90
N HIS A 329 0.50 27.27 4.82
CA HIS A 329 1.72 27.23 5.63
C HIS A 329 2.86 26.52 4.88
N ILE A 330 3.20 27.05 3.70
CA ILE A 330 4.11 26.40 2.74
C ILE A 330 5.49 26.11 3.34
N LYS A 331 6.03 27.03 4.14
CA LYS A 331 7.35 26.86 4.77
C LYS A 331 7.35 25.66 5.72
N ALA A 332 6.41 25.60 6.67
CA ALA A 332 6.27 24.48 7.59
C ALA A 332 5.93 23.17 6.88
N ALA A 333 5.13 23.20 5.80
CA ALA A 333 4.88 22.02 4.99
C ALA A 333 6.16 21.46 4.37
N ASN A 334 7.02 22.33 3.83
CA ASN A 334 8.29 21.92 3.25
C ASN A 334 9.25 21.36 4.32
N GLU A 335 9.31 21.97 5.51
CA GLU A 335 10.11 21.43 6.63
C GLU A 335 9.60 20.06 7.11
N ALA A 336 8.28 19.87 7.13
CA ALA A 336 7.67 18.58 7.47
C ALA A 336 7.96 17.50 6.42
N ASP A 337 7.87 17.84 5.14
CA ASP A 337 8.23 16.93 4.04
C ASP A 337 9.72 16.57 4.09
N GLN A 338 10.61 17.53 4.35
CA GLN A 338 12.04 17.26 4.47
C GLN A 338 12.35 16.37 5.68
N LEU A 339 11.67 16.58 6.81
CA LEU A 339 11.77 15.69 7.97
C LEU A 339 11.31 14.27 7.62
N TYR A 340 10.15 14.12 6.97
CA TYR A 340 9.64 12.83 6.50
C TYR A 340 10.64 12.13 5.58
N LEU A 341 11.04 12.77 4.48
CA LEU A 341 11.92 12.20 3.46
C LEU A 341 13.29 11.81 4.03
N THR A 342 13.86 12.63 4.91
CA THR A 342 15.14 12.34 5.55
C THR A 342 15.04 11.12 6.46
N LEU A 343 13.98 11.01 7.26
CA LEU A 343 13.83 9.89 8.18
C LEU A 343 13.44 8.60 7.46
N ASP A 344 12.58 8.68 6.45
CA ASP A 344 12.12 7.53 5.66
C ASP A 344 13.29 6.87 4.94
N LYS A 345 14.02 7.66 4.14
CA LYS A 345 15.21 7.22 3.42
C LYS A 345 16.29 6.62 4.32
N ASN A 346 16.58 7.26 5.47
CA ASN A 346 17.65 6.78 6.34
C ASN A 346 17.21 5.62 7.24
N ALA A 347 15.91 5.48 7.52
CA ALA A 347 15.39 4.33 8.24
C ALA A 347 15.52 3.05 7.40
N GLU A 348 15.26 3.15 6.10
CA GLU A 348 15.55 2.06 5.15
C GLU A 348 17.03 1.64 5.25
N LEU A 349 17.96 2.59 5.06
CA LEU A 349 19.39 2.31 5.16
C LEU A 349 19.80 1.70 6.53
N TYR A 350 19.17 2.14 7.61
CA TYR A 350 19.41 1.59 8.94
C TYR A 350 18.90 0.16 9.10
N PHE A 351 17.67 -0.12 8.67
CA PHE A 351 17.07 -1.45 8.80
C PHE A 351 17.75 -2.49 7.90
N ASP A 352 18.40 -2.04 6.83
CA ASP A 352 19.21 -2.90 5.95
C ASP A 352 20.68 -2.99 6.39
N ASN A 353 21.00 -2.53 7.60
CA ASN A 353 22.34 -2.55 8.19
C ASN A 353 23.40 -1.77 7.38
N ARG A 354 22.97 -0.83 6.53
CA ARG A 354 23.85 0.07 5.77
C ARG A 354 24.18 1.35 6.52
N LEU A 355 23.40 1.68 7.54
CA LEU A 355 23.76 2.64 8.57
C LEU A 355 23.95 1.93 9.89
N THR A 356 25.01 2.31 10.61
CA THR A 356 25.15 1.97 12.00
C THR A 356 24.06 2.66 12.82
N LYS A 357 23.75 2.08 13.98
CA LYS A 357 22.86 2.69 14.96
C LYS A 357 23.29 4.11 15.37
N ALA A 358 24.59 4.40 15.39
CA ALA A 358 25.11 5.72 15.72
C ALA A 358 24.85 6.72 14.59
N GLU A 359 25.12 6.35 13.34
CA GLU A 359 24.86 7.21 12.18
C GLU A 359 23.37 7.51 12.03
N PHE A 360 22.52 6.49 12.15
CA PHE A 360 21.07 6.70 12.06
C PHE A 360 20.53 7.55 13.21
N ARG A 361 21.07 7.40 14.43
CA ARG A 361 20.77 8.28 15.56
C ARG A 361 21.10 9.74 15.22
N ASP A 362 22.30 10.00 14.70
CA ASP A 362 22.80 11.34 14.45
C ASP A 362 21.95 12.01 13.36
N ILE A 363 21.65 11.28 12.28
CA ILE A 363 20.73 11.72 11.22
C ILE A 363 19.33 12.05 11.77
N CYS A 364 18.75 11.16 12.58
CA CYS A 364 17.43 11.42 13.17
C CYS A 364 17.45 12.67 14.04
N THR A 365 18.50 12.82 14.85
CA THR A 365 18.67 13.96 15.76
C THR A 365 18.79 15.27 14.98
N ASP A 366 19.61 15.28 13.93
CA ASP A 366 19.83 16.47 13.10
C ASP A 366 18.58 16.85 12.30
N ALA A 367 17.89 15.87 11.71
CA ALA A 367 16.65 16.10 10.98
C ALA A 367 15.57 16.71 11.90
N ILE A 368 15.39 16.13 13.09
CA ILE A 368 14.41 16.64 14.07
C ILE A 368 14.81 18.03 14.55
N ASN A 369 16.08 18.26 14.90
CA ASN A 369 16.54 19.58 15.37
C ASN A 369 16.41 20.66 14.30
N THR A 370 16.59 20.30 13.03
CA THR A 370 16.45 21.22 11.89
C THR A 370 14.98 21.61 11.69
N ALA A 371 14.07 20.65 11.69
CA ALA A 371 12.66 20.90 11.38
C ALA A 371 11.88 21.51 12.57
N ARG A 372 12.24 21.17 13.81
CA ARG A 372 11.49 21.53 15.03
C ARG A 372 11.20 23.03 15.18
N PRO A 373 12.15 23.97 14.96
CA PRO A 373 11.90 25.40 15.16
C PRO A 373 10.75 25.95 14.33
N GLU A 374 10.56 25.45 13.10
CA GLU A 374 9.44 25.84 12.26
C GLU A 374 8.18 25.08 12.65
N LEU A 375 8.26 23.75 12.78
CA LEU A 375 7.10 22.90 12.99
C LEU A 375 6.39 23.16 14.32
N GLU A 376 7.13 23.41 15.41
CA GLU A 376 6.54 23.68 16.72
C GLU A 376 5.79 25.01 16.84
N THR A 377 5.88 25.89 15.83
CA THR A 377 5.03 27.08 15.74
C THR A 377 3.59 26.73 15.38
N HIS A 378 3.33 25.51 14.89
CA HIS A 378 2.02 25.03 14.48
C HIS A 378 1.41 24.06 15.52
N ARG A 379 0.09 24.19 15.74
CA ARG A 379 -0.65 23.37 16.71
C ARG A 379 -0.50 21.88 16.39
N GLY A 380 -0.16 21.08 17.41
CA GLY A 380 -0.09 19.62 17.31
C GLY A 380 1.33 19.05 17.09
N TRP A 381 2.26 19.85 16.57
CA TRP A 381 3.57 19.35 16.17
C TRP A 381 4.48 18.93 17.32
N LYS A 382 4.36 19.56 18.49
CA LYS A 382 5.09 19.12 19.69
C LYS A 382 4.76 17.67 20.07
N GLN A 383 3.50 17.26 19.92
CA GLN A 383 3.08 15.88 20.19
C GLN A 383 3.57 14.91 19.12
N ILE A 384 3.49 15.31 17.85
CA ILE A 384 3.98 14.48 16.72
C ILE A 384 5.49 14.23 16.88
N ILE A 385 6.27 15.26 17.16
CA ILE A 385 7.72 15.15 17.38
C ILE A 385 8.02 14.30 18.62
N GLY A 386 7.28 14.47 19.72
CA GLY A 386 7.43 13.64 20.92
C GLY A 386 7.18 12.15 20.65
N ASN A 387 6.13 11.81 19.91
CA ASN A 387 5.82 10.43 19.53
C ASN A 387 6.83 9.84 18.56
N LEU A 388 7.34 10.64 17.61
CA LEU A 388 8.43 10.25 16.73
C LEU A 388 9.69 9.91 17.53
N CYS A 389 10.09 10.76 18.48
CA CYS A 389 11.23 10.49 19.35
C CYS A 389 11.07 9.19 20.15
N LEU A 390 9.86 8.92 20.65
CA LEU A 390 9.56 7.66 21.35
C LEU A 390 9.62 6.45 20.41
N ALA A 391 9.16 6.59 19.17
CA ALA A 391 9.25 5.52 18.19
C ALA A 391 10.72 5.19 17.84
N ILE A 392 11.56 6.21 17.66
CA ILE A 392 13.01 6.08 17.45
C ILE A 392 13.68 5.40 18.66
N ALA A 393 13.31 5.80 19.88
CA ALA A 393 13.79 5.14 21.10
C ALA A 393 13.36 3.66 21.15
N GLY A 394 12.16 3.35 20.67
CA GLY A 394 11.64 1.99 20.52
C GLY A 394 12.45 1.11 19.57
N LEU A 395 13.14 1.69 18.57
CA LEU A 395 14.12 1.00 17.73
C LEU A 395 15.43 0.68 18.49
N GLY A 396 15.47 0.91 19.79
CA GLY A 396 16.66 0.78 20.62
C GLY A 396 17.62 1.97 20.50
N ILE A 397 17.28 3.02 19.74
CA ILE A 397 18.13 4.20 19.50
C ILE A 397 17.99 5.17 20.69
N GLY A 398 18.37 4.69 21.87
CA GLY A 398 18.04 5.28 23.17
C GLY A 398 18.70 6.63 23.51
N TYR A 399 19.56 7.18 22.65
CA TYR A 399 20.28 8.44 22.92
C TYR A 399 19.70 9.70 22.26
N VAL A 400 18.64 9.57 21.45
CA VAL A 400 17.87 10.74 20.94
C VAL A 400 17.12 11.47 22.08
N VAL A 401 17.08 10.85 23.27
CA VAL A 401 16.01 11.01 24.26
C VAL A 401 16.32 12.04 25.36
N ALA A 402 17.57 12.22 25.79
CA ALA A 402 17.84 13.06 26.97
C ALA A 402 17.72 14.58 26.72
N SER A 403 18.10 15.06 25.53
CA SER A 403 18.08 16.49 25.19
C SER A 403 16.75 16.96 24.58
N LEU A 404 15.98 16.07 23.96
CA LEU A 404 14.71 16.40 23.29
C LEU A 404 13.48 16.28 24.21
N ILE A 405 13.48 15.32 25.15
CA ILE A 405 12.32 15.10 26.05
C ILE A 405 12.22 16.19 27.10
N ASN A 406 13.34 16.65 27.66
CA ASN A 406 13.36 17.67 28.72
C ASN A 406 12.79 19.04 28.26
N LYS A 407 12.77 19.31 26.94
CA LYS A 407 12.23 20.56 26.38
C LYS A 407 10.81 20.42 25.82
N ALA A 408 10.35 19.21 25.50
CA ALA A 408 9.03 18.95 24.92
C ALA A 408 7.98 18.47 25.94
N VAL A 409 8.40 17.90 27.08
CA VAL A 409 7.52 17.17 28.01
C VAL A 409 7.52 17.80 29.41
N THR A 410 6.94 18.99 29.55
CA THR A 410 6.51 19.54 30.87
C THR A 410 4.98 19.65 30.99
N GLY A 411 4.24 18.96 30.14
CA GLY A 411 2.79 18.76 30.27
C GLY A 411 2.39 17.44 29.61
N ASN A 412 1.50 16.68 30.23
CA ASN A 412 1.10 15.33 29.80
C ASN A 412 0.54 15.32 28.36
N PHE A 413 1.30 14.79 27.39
CA PHE A 413 0.92 14.80 25.96
C PHE A 413 1.21 13.48 25.23
N LEU A 414 1.00 12.33 25.89
CA LEU A 414 1.18 11.02 25.26
C LEU A 414 -0.17 10.40 24.89
N PHE A 415 -0.36 10.08 23.61
CA PHE A 415 -1.52 9.29 23.13
C PHE A 415 -1.38 7.79 23.43
N PHE A 416 -0.18 7.33 23.77
CA PHE A 416 0.06 5.96 24.19
C PHE A 416 0.68 5.93 25.59
N ARG A 417 -0.06 5.47 26.60
CA ARG A 417 0.56 4.92 27.80
C ARG A 417 1.08 3.52 27.44
N THR A 418 2.33 3.45 26.98
CA THR A 418 3.00 2.17 26.71
C THR A 418 3.79 1.70 27.92
N ASP A 419 4.01 0.39 28.03
CA ASP A 419 4.93 -0.21 29.00
C ASP A 419 6.36 0.34 28.85
N SER A 420 6.75 0.77 27.65
CA SER A 420 8.02 1.47 27.39
C SER A 420 8.06 2.88 28.02
N ALA A 421 6.95 3.63 27.98
CA ALA A 421 6.84 4.91 28.68
C ALA A 421 6.90 4.72 30.19
N TYR A 422 6.26 3.66 30.72
CA TYR A 422 6.36 3.29 32.14
C TYR A 422 7.79 2.86 32.53
N LYS A 423 8.48 2.09 31.69
CA LYS A 423 9.88 1.68 31.90
C LYS A 423 10.85 2.86 31.80
N LEU A 424 10.57 3.83 30.92
CA LEU A 424 11.33 5.08 30.82
C LEU A 424 11.12 5.97 32.04
N ASP A 425 9.88 6.18 32.51
CA ASP A 425 9.60 6.87 33.78
C ASP A 425 10.31 6.21 34.96
N LYS A 426 10.35 4.86 34.98
CA LYS A 426 11.04 4.08 36.02
C LYS A 426 12.57 4.18 35.92
N MET A 427 13.11 4.26 34.70
CA MET A 427 14.53 4.54 34.45
C MET A 427 14.90 5.98 34.84
N GLU A 428 14.06 6.95 34.54
CA GLU A 428 14.24 8.35 34.93
C GLU A 428 14.24 8.48 36.46
N THR A 429 13.30 7.83 37.14
CA THR A 429 13.28 7.73 38.61
C THR A 429 14.56 7.08 39.17
N THR A 430 15.07 6.03 38.51
CA THR A 430 16.29 5.33 38.93
C THR A 430 17.54 6.18 38.69
N ILE A 431 17.61 6.92 37.58
CA ILE A 431 18.71 7.83 37.27
C ILE A 431 18.69 9.04 38.22
N SER A 432 17.51 9.60 38.52
CA SER A 432 17.38 10.67 39.52
C SER A 432 17.81 10.20 40.92
N LEU A 433 17.54 8.95 41.30
CA LEU A 433 18.01 8.37 42.56
C LEU A 433 19.52 8.11 42.58
N VAL A 434 20.12 7.72 41.44
CA VAL A 434 21.57 7.51 41.31
C VAL A 434 22.33 8.83 41.24
N VAL A 435 21.75 9.89 40.67
CA VAL A 435 22.33 11.24 40.58
C VAL A 435 22.11 12.04 41.88
N ALA A 436 21.08 11.73 42.67
CA ALA A 436 20.81 12.35 43.96
C ALA A 436 21.49 11.65 45.16
N ALA A 437 22.19 10.54 44.96
CA ALA A 437 23.02 9.95 46.01
C ALA A 437 24.30 10.81 46.17
N PRO A 438 24.49 11.52 47.29
CA PRO A 438 25.77 12.16 47.54
C PRO A 438 26.83 11.06 47.65
N ALA A 439 27.95 11.24 46.96
CA ALA A 439 29.10 10.37 47.10
C ALA A 439 29.48 10.26 48.59
N ALA A 440 29.41 9.05 49.13
CA ALA A 440 29.95 8.68 50.43
C ALA A 440 31.37 8.14 50.26
#